data_AF-T0ZXW9-F1
#
_entry.id   AF-T0ZXW9-F1
#
_cell.length_a   1.000
_cell.length_b   1.000
_cell.length_c   1.000
_cell.angle_alpha   90.00
_cell.angle_beta   90.00
_cell.angle_gamma   90.00
#
_symmetry.space_group_name_H-M   'P 1'
#
loop_
_entity.id
_entity.type
_entity.pdbx_description
1 polymer ?
#
loop_
_entity_poly.entity_id
_entity_poly.type
_entity_poly.pdbx_seq_one_letter_code
_entity_poly.pdbx_strand_id
1 'polypeptide(L)'
;MVSVDETIDDVDTWVEKLNIKTTKEVQIPKVLFDQVIGQDEAAQVVKKAALQKRHVLLIGDPGTGKSMLAQSMTDFLPKEELEDIVVFPNPEDTNKPKIKTYPASRGKEITRQYQMRAEREKRANQEA
;
A
#
# COMPACT_ATOMS: atom_id res chain seq x y z
N MET A 1 -36.71 25.50 -7.89
CA MET A 1 -37.48 24.55 -7.06
C MET A 1 -37.61 23.29 -7.91
N VAL A 2 -36.64 22.37 -7.81
CA VAL A 2 -36.65 21.11 -8.57
C VAL A 2 -37.17 20.05 -7.62
N SER A 3 -38.38 19.59 -7.90
CA SER A 3 -39.06 18.49 -7.25
C SER A 3 -38.32 17.19 -7.56
N VAL A 4 -37.47 16.75 -6.63
CA VAL A 4 -36.91 15.40 -6.64
C VAL A 4 -37.86 14.55 -5.82
N ASP A 5 -38.89 14.04 -6.49
CA ASP A 5 -39.68 12.91 -6.00
C ASP A 5 -39.45 11.77 -7.00
N GLU A 6 -38.21 11.29 -7.06
CA GLU A 6 -37.94 9.95 -7.61
C GLU A 6 -38.25 8.98 -6.48
N THR A 7 -39.46 8.41 -6.52
CA THR A 7 -39.82 7.25 -5.71
C THR A 7 -38.78 6.17 -5.97
N ILE A 8 -37.90 5.95 -5.00
CA ILE A 8 -36.90 4.89 -5.02
C ILE A 8 -37.69 3.59 -5.20
N ASP A 9 -37.45 2.89 -6.32
CA ASP A 9 -38.06 1.59 -6.57
C ASP A 9 -37.75 0.64 -5.39
N ASP A 10 -38.68 -0.26 -5.08
CA ASP A 10 -38.41 -1.34 -4.14
C ASP A 10 -37.20 -2.17 -4.61
N VAL A 11 -36.44 -2.72 -3.65
CA VAL A 11 -35.18 -3.43 -3.92
C VAL A 11 -35.38 -4.56 -4.93
N ASP A 12 -36.48 -5.31 -4.84
CA ASP A 12 -36.74 -6.43 -5.75
C ASP A 12 -36.98 -5.91 -7.18
N THR A 13 -37.74 -4.82 -7.30
CA THR A 13 -38.03 -4.17 -8.59
C THR A 13 -36.75 -3.59 -9.21
N TRP A 14 -35.85 -3.04 -8.38
CA TRP A 14 -34.55 -2.54 -8.84
C TRP A 14 -33.64 -3.68 -9.31
N VAL A 15 -33.59 -4.80 -8.59
CA VAL A 15 -32.79 -5.98 -8.96
C VAL A 15 -33.27 -6.58 -10.28
N GLU A 16 -34.58 -6.67 -10.49
CA GLU A 16 -35.16 -7.18 -11.75
C GLU A 16 -34.72 -6.37 -12.97
N LYS A 17 -34.56 -5.05 -12.84
CA LYS A 17 -34.10 -4.16 -13.91
C LYS A 17 -32.64 -4.38 -14.31
N LEU A 18 -31.80 -4.92 -13.43
CA LEU A 18 -30.37 -5.09 -13.68
C LEU A 18 -30.07 -6.27 -14.63
N ASN A 19 -31.02 -7.19 -14.85
CA ASN A 19 -30.88 -8.37 -15.72
C ASN A 19 -29.58 -9.19 -15.46
N ILE A 20 -29.17 -9.30 -14.19
CA ILE A 20 -28.01 -10.07 -13.74
C ILE A 20 -28.49 -11.43 -13.24
N LYS A 21 -27.96 -12.52 -13.82
CA LYS A 21 -28.34 -13.88 -13.38
C LYS A 21 -27.41 -14.45 -12.32
N THR A 22 -26.15 -14.04 -12.34
CA THR A 22 -25.12 -14.53 -11.41
C THR A 22 -24.09 -13.44 -11.09
N THR A 23 -23.51 -13.50 -9.89
CA THR A 23 -22.45 -12.58 -9.46
C THR A 23 -21.20 -12.64 -10.34
N LYS A 24 -21.03 -13.69 -11.18
CA LYS A 24 -19.95 -13.75 -12.18
C LYS A 24 -20.07 -12.70 -13.29
N GLU A 25 -21.28 -12.19 -13.54
CA GLU A 25 -21.54 -11.14 -14.55
C GLU A 25 -21.22 -9.73 -14.01
N VAL A 26 -21.04 -9.59 -12.70
CA VAL A 26 -20.74 -8.33 -12.05
C VAL A 26 -19.28 -7.98 -12.26
N GLN A 27 -19.01 -6.84 -12.88
CA GLN A 27 -17.65 -6.33 -13.05
C GLN A 27 -17.12 -5.77 -11.73
N ILE A 28 -16.01 -6.31 -11.26
CA ILE A 28 -15.33 -5.84 -10.05
C ILE A 28 -14.29 -4.78 -10.48
N PRO A 29 -14.33 -3.56 -9.91
CA PRO A 29 -13.31 -2.55 -10.17
C PRO A 29 -11.90 -3.05 -9.86
N LYS A 30 -10.90 -2.64 -10.66
CA LYS A 30 -9.50 -3.05 -10.43
C LYS A 30 -8.85 -2.29 -9.27
N VAL A 31 -9.28 -1.06 -9.03
CA VAL A 31 -8.75 -0.18 -7.98
C VAL A 31 -9.50 -0.49 -6.69
N LEU A 32 -8.80 -0.71 -5.58
CA LEU A 32 -9.43 -1.04 -4.30
C LEU A 32 -10.34 0.09 -3.81
N PHE A 33 -10.00 1.32 -4.16
CA PHE A 33 -10.79 2.51 -3.86
C PHE A 33 -12.23 2.43 -4.37
N ASP A 34 -12.41 2.00 -5.62
CA ASP A 34 -13.72 1.93 -6.28
C ASP A 34 -14.57 0.76 -5.77
N GLN A 35 -13.99 -0.12 -4.95
CA GLN A 35 -14.69 -1.23 -4.30
C GLN A 35 -15.23 -0.85 -2.91
N VAL A 36 -14.92 0.34 -2.39
CA VAL A 36 -15.44 0.81 -1.11
C VAL A 36 -16.90 1.22 -1.27
N ILE A 37 -17.80 0.61 -0.49
CA ILE A 37 -19.24 0.83 -0.60
C ILE A 37 -19.73 1.63 0.60
N GLY A 38 -20.51 2.69 0.35
CA GLY A 38 -21.23 3.45 1.39
C GLY A 38 -20.35 4.29 2.31
N GLN A 39 -19.13 4.61 1.89
CA GLN A 39 -18.15 5.40 2.66
C GLN A 39 -17.50 6.49 1.78
N ASP A 40 -18.29 7.17 0.96
CA ASP A 40 -17.81 8.10 -0.06
C ASP A 40 -16.98 9.26 0.53
N GLU A 41 -17.42 9.82 1.67
CA GLU A 41 -16.68 10.90 2.34
C GLU A 41 -15.32 10.42 2.87
N ALA A 42 -15.29 9.27 3.55
CA ALA A 42 -14.06 8.70 4.10
C ALA A 42 -13.07 8.35 2.97
N ALA A 43 -13.58 7.79 1.88
CA ALA A 43 -12.80 7.51 0.68
C ALA A 43 -12.17 8.80 0.13
N GLN A 44 -12.95 9.87 -0.08
CA GLN A 44 -12.42 11.15 -0.56
C GLN A 44 -11.35 11.76 0.35
N VAL A 45 -11.52 11.65 1.68
CA VAL A 45 -10.52 12.12 2.65
C VAL A 45 -9.22 11.31 2.53
N VAL A 46 -9.31 9.97 2.46
CA VAL A 46 -8.14 9.09 2.30
C VAL A 46 -7.41 9.39 1.00
N LYS A 47 -8.12 9.59 -0.12
CA LYS A 47 -7.53 9.96 -1.41
C LYS A 47 -6.76 11.28 -1.33
N LYS A 48 -7.35 12.31 -0.72
CA LYS A 48 -6.68 13.61 -0.52
C LYS A 48 -5.46 13.47 0.40
N ALA A 49 -5.58 12.68 1.47
CA ALA A 49 -4.49 12.44 2.40
C ALA A 49 -3.32 11.69 1.75
N ALA A 50 -3.60 10.70 0.89
CA ALA A 50 -2.58 9.97 0.14
C ALA A 50 -1.75 10.89 -0.76
N LEU A 51 -2.43 11.73 -1.55
CA LEU A 51 -1.78 12.67 -2.46
C LEU A 51 -0.93 13.71 -1.72
N GLN A 52 -1.35 14.11 -0.52
CA GLN A 52 -0.65 15.10 0.31
C GLN A 52 0.28 14.49 1.37
N LYS A 53 0.44 13.16 1.39
CA LYS A 53 1.22 12.41 2.40
C LYS A 53 0.85 12.76 3.85
N ARG A 54 -0.45 12.90 4.13
CA ARG A 54 -0.96 13.17 5.48
C ARG A 54 -1.31 11.86 6.19
N HIS A 55 -1.06 11.82 7.50
CA HIS A 55 -1.50 10.72 8.34
C HIS A 55 -3.03 10.74 8.48
N VAL A 56 -3.64 9.55 8.54
CA VAL A 56 -5.08 9.38 8.69
C VAL A 56 -5.35 8.52 9.92
N LEU A 57 -6.36 8.89 10.70
CA LEU A 57 -6.91 8.07 11.78
C LEU A 57 -8.32 7.61 11.36
N LEU A 58 -8.50 6.30 11.20
CA LEU A 58 -9.80 5.71 10.85
C LEU A 58 -10.46 5.18 12.12
N ILE A 59 -11.62 5.73 12.49
CA ILE A 59 -12.39 5.34 13.68
C ILE A 59 -13.71 4.71 13.23
N GLY A 60 -14.08 3.58 13.82
CA GLY A 60 -15.36 2.93 13.57
C GLY A 60 -15.39 1.47 14.04
N ASP A 61 -16.57 0.88 14.05
CA ASP A 61 -16.81 -0.49 14.54
C ASP A 61 -16.03 -1.56 13.77
N PRO A 62 -15.65 -2.69 14.38
CA PRO A 62 -14.97 -3.77 13.66
C PRO A 62 -15.79 -4.25 12.45
N GLY A 63 -15.12 -4.57 11.35
CA GLY A 63 -15.77 -5.04 10.11
C GLY A 63 -16.29 -3.96 9.15
N THR A 64 -16.13 -2.67 9.46
CA THR A 64 -16.61 -1.55 8.62
C THR A 64 -15.67 -1.13 7.47
N GLY A 65 -14.68 -1.95 7.12
CA GLY A 65 -13.79 -1.66 5.99
C GLY A 65 -12.64 -0.69 6.25
N LYS A 66 -12.29 -0.40 7.52
CA LYS A 66 -11.12 0.44 7.88
C LYS A 66 -9.81 -0.01 7.21
N SER A 67 -9.52 -1.32 7.24
CA SER A 67 -8.31 -1.86 6.60
C SER A 67 -8.35 -1.74 5.08
N MET A 68 -9.54 -1.87 4.48
CA MET A 68 -9.75 -1.72 3.04
C MET A 68 -9.52 -0.27 2.59
N LEU A 69 -10.02 0.71 3.36
CA LEU A 69 -9.73 2.12 3.15
C LEU A 69 -8.24 2.44 3.31
N ALA A 70 -7.57 1.84 4.29
CA ALA A 70 -6.13 2.03 4.47
C ALA A 70 -5.33 1.45 3.28
N GLN A 71 -5.74 0.29 2.75
CA GLN A 71 -5.11 -0.32 1.57
C GLN A 71 -5.37 0.50 0.31
N SER A 72 -6.58 1.02 0.11
CA SER A 72 -6.88 1.86 -1.06
C SER A 72 -6.09 3.18 -1.08
N MET A 73 -5.55 3.61 0.07
CA MET A 73 -4.63 4.75 0.15
C MET A 73 -3.38 4.53 -0.71
N THR A 74 -2.86 3.29 -0.80
CA THR A 74 -1.62 3.02 -1.55
C THR A 74 -1.78 3.19 -3.06
N ASP A 75 -3.02 3.06 -3.56
CA ASP A 75 -3.32 3.27 -4.98
C ASP A 75 -3.11 4.73 -5.41
N PHE A 76 -3.18 5.68 -4.47
CA PHE A 76 -3.01 7.12 -4.74
C PHE A 76 -1.70 7.69 -4.22
N LEU A 77 -0.86 6.88 -3.57
CA LEU A 77 0.48 7.34 -3.21
C LEU A 77 1.25 7.66 -4.50
N PRO A 78 1.93 8.81 -4.57
CA PRO A 78 2.78 9.13 -5.71
C PRO A 78 3.77 7.99 -5.96
N LYS A 79 3.98 7.63 -7.22
CA LYS A 79 5.00 6.66 -7.62
C LYS A 79 6.38 7.28 -7.41
N GLU A 80 6.87 7.22 -6.19
CA GLU A 80 8.23 7.61 -5.86
C GLU A 80 9.18 6.44 -6.05
N GLU A 81 10.47 6.76 -6.24
CA GLU A 81 11.50 5.73 -6.22
C GLU A 81 11.54 5.11 -4.84
N LEU A 82 11.16 3.84 -4.75
CA LEU A 82 11.30 3.06 -3.53
C LEU A 82 12.79 2.94 -3.21
N GLU A 83 13.11 2.85 -1.92
CA GLU A 83 14.48 2.71 -1.44
C GLU A 83 14.65 1.40 -0.66
N ASP A 84 15.82 0.78 -0.80
CA ASP A 84 16.30 -0.29 0.06
C ASP A 84 17.11 0.33 1.21
N ILE A 85 16.82 -0.08 2.45
CA ILE A 85 17.59 0.33 3.64
C ILE A 85 18.60 -0.77 3.99
N VAL A 86 19.89 -0.45 4.02
CA VAL A 86 20.97 -1.41 4.28
C VAL A 86 21.79 -0.98 5.50
N VAL A 87 22.10 -1.96 6.36
CA VAL A 87 22.88 -1.78 7.59
C VAL A 87 24.29 -2.28 7.39
N PHE A 88 25.28 -1.47 7.75
CA PHE A 88 26.71 -1.80 7.71
C PHE A 88 27.32 -1.84 9.11
N PRO A 89 28.32 -2.71 9.34
CA PRO A 89 29.11 -2.66 10.56
C PRO A 89 29.86 -1.34 10.65
N ASN A 90 30.03 -0.84 11.87
CA ASN A 90 30.78 0.38 12.13
C ASN A 90 32.07 0.03 12.90
N PRO A 91 33.25 0.17 12.30
CA PRO A 91 34.51 -0.20 12.94
C PRO A 91 34.91 0.73 14.10
N GLU A 92 34.36 1.95 14.16
CA GLU A 92 34.61 2.90 15.25
C GLU A 92 33.79 2.58 16.50
N ASP A 93 32.57 2.07 16.32
CA ASP A 93 31.65 1.71 17.39
C ASP A 93 30.65 0.65 16.92
N THR A 94 30.86 -0.58 17.37
CA THR A 94 30.00 -1.74 17.07
C THR A 94 28.54 -1.52 17.48
N ASN A 95 28.27 -0.73 18.53
CA ASN A 95 26.91 -0.46 19.01
C ASN A 95 26.19 0.62 18.18
N LYS A 96 26.89 1.25 17.22
CA LYS A 96 26.33 2.26 16.32
C LYS A 96 26.49 1.84 14.84
N PRO A 97 25.68 0.89 14.33
CA PRO A 97 25.70 0.50 12.93
C PRO A 97 25.43 1.67 11.98
N LYS A 98 26.04 1.63 10.78
CA LYS A 98 25.84 2.66 9.75
C LYS A 98 24.67 2.28 8.85
N ILE A 99 23.64 3.12 8.79
CA ILE A 99 22.47 2.93 7.93
C ILE A 99 22.67 3.72 6.63
N LYS A 100 22.42 3.10 5.48
CA LYS A 100 22.42 3.76 4.17
C LYS A 100 21.19 3.36 3.37
N THR A 101 20.61 4.30 2.64
CA THR A 101 19.56 4.06 1.66
C THR A 101 20.16 3.91 0.26
N TYR A 102 19.54 3.06 -0.55
CA TYR A 102 19.87 2.88 -1.96
C TYR A 102 18.56 2.80 -2.76
N PRO A 103 18.58 3.10 -4.07
CA PRO A 103 17.40 2.85 -4.91
C PRO A 103 16.96 1.38 -4.84
N ALA A 104 15.66 1.14 -4.91
CA ALA A 104 15.09 -0.19 -4.77
C ALA A 104 15.78 -1.22 -5.67
N SER A 105 15.92 -2.43 -5.15
CA SER A 105 16.63 -3.57 -5.78
C SER A 105 18.17 -3.50 -5.74
N ARG A 106 18.79 -2.37 -5.37
CA ARG A 106 20.26 -2.27 -5.26
C ARG A 106 20.81 -2.84 -3.96
N GLY A 107 20.00 -2.92 -2.91
CA GLY A 107 20.44 -3.38 -1.59
C GLY A 107 20.94 -4.83 -1.60
N LYS A 108 20.29 -5.71 -2.37
CA LYS A 108 20.70 -7.12 -2.53
C LYS A 108 22.08 -7.26 -3.17
N GLU A 109 22.32 -6.53 -4.25
CA GLU A 109 23.61 -6.56 -4.95
C GLU A 109 24.74 -6.08 -4.04
N ILE A 110 24.52 -4.95 -3.36
CA ILE A 110 25.51 -4.37 -2.44
C ILE A 110 25.82 -5.33 -1.31
N THR A 111 24.80 -5.93 -0.69
CA THR A 111 24.99 -6.89 0.41
C THR A 111 25.81 -8.10 -0.05
N ARG A 112 25.52 -8.64 -1.24
CA ARG A 112 26.25 -9.78 -1.82
C ARG A 112 27.73 -9.44 -2.08
N GLN A 113 28.01 -8.27 -2.66
CA GLN A 113 29.38 -7.82 -2.91
C GLN A 113 30.19 -7.69 -1.61
N TYR A 114 29.59 -7.13 -0.56
CA TYR A 114 30.24 -7.00 0.74
C TYR A 114 30.46 -8.36 1.42
N GLN A 115 29.52 -9.29 1.33
CA GLN A 115 29.69 -10.66 1.84
C GLN A 115 30.85 -11.38 1.15
N MET A 116 30.91 -11.34 -0.19
CA MET A 116 32.00 -11.96 -0.94
C MET A 116 33.38 -11.36 -0.59
N ARG A 117 33.46 -10.05 -0.35
CA ARG A 117 34.70 -9.39 0.09
C ARG A 117 35.12 -9.88 1.48
N ALA A 118 34.19 -9.89 2.44
CA ALA A 118 34.46 -10.36 3.79
C ALA A 118 34.87 -11.84 3.82
N GLU A 119 34.28 -12.69 2.97
CA GLU A 119 34.70 -14.10 2.84
C GLU A 119 36.10 -14.24 2.27
N ARG A 120 36.47 -13.45 1.25
CA ARG A 120 37.82 -13.46 0.68
C ARG A 120 38.86 -13.00 1.69
N GLU A 121 38.59 -11.93 2.44
CA GLU A 121 39.46 -11.43 3.50
C GLU A 121 39.65 -12.47 4.62
N LYS A 122 38.58 -13.16 5.02
CA LYS A 122 38.67 -14.25 6.01
C LYS A 122 39.54 -15.41 5.53
N ARG A 123 39.43 -15.82 4.26
CA ARG A 123 40.25 -16.90 3.69
C ARG A 123 41.72 -16.49 3.60
N ALA A 124 42.01 -15.28 3.11
CA ALA A 124 43.38 -14.77 3.01
C ALA A 124 44.09 -14.71 4.37
N ASN A 125 43.38 -14.34 5.44
CA ASN A 125 43.94 -14.33 6.80
C ASN A 125 44.11 -15.72 7.43
N GLN A 126 43.55 -16.79 6.85
CA GLN A 126 43.73 -18.17 7.33
C GLN A 126 44.89 -18.90 6.64
N GLU A 127 45.30 -18.41 5.46
CA GLU A 127 46.38 -18.99 4.64
C GLU A 127 47.74 -18.30 4.87
N ALA A 128 47.78 -17.25 5.71
CA ALA A 128 48.98 -16.52 6.13
C ALA A 128 49.38 -16.88 7.57
#